data_AF-A0A379KBS0-F1
#
_entry.id   AF-A0A379KBS0-F1
#
_cell.length_a   1.000
_cell.length_b   1.000
_cell.length_c   1.000
_cell.angle_alpha   90.00
_cell.angle_beta   90.00
_cell.angle_gamma   90.00
#
_symmetry.space_group_name_H-M   'P 1'
#
loop_
_entity.id
_entity.type
_entity.pdbx_description
1 polymer ?
#
loop_
_entity_poly.entity_id
_entity_poly.type
_entity_poly.pdbx_seq_one_letter_code
_entity_poly.pdbx_strand_id
1 'polypeptide(L)'
;MNATPHTTKAERVGRWLGRAWRGLARQEARAIQWLAGKGLPAGVARLLFWIVKLVVFGVLLYAAFWLALLLAFALIAAWLVRNADLDEEKQPELRDGHSGAGVYDKDDWRIDLGDPDDP
;
A
#
# COMPACT_ATOMS: atom_id res chain seq x y z
N MET A 1 -7.35 1.89 39.61
CA MET A 1 -6.63 1.66 38.33
C MET A 1 -7.63 1.94 37.22
N ASN A 2 -7.54 3.08 36.54
CA ASN A 2 -8.58 3.57 35.63
C ASN A 2 -8.22 3.16 34.19
N ALA A 3 -9.02 2.31 33.56
CA ALA A 3 -8.90 1.98 32.14
C ALA A 3 -9.89 2.83 31.34
N THR A 4 -9.38 3.81 30.59
CA THR A 4 -10.15 4.63 29.66
C THR A 4 -10.26 3.93 28.31
N PRO A 5 -11.45 3.54 27.83
CA PRO A 5 -11.61 2.92 26.53
C PRO A 5 -11.52 3.99 25.42
N HIS A 6 -10.46 3.91 24.61
CA HIS A 6 -10.26 4.75 23.43
C HIS A 6 -11.20 4.30 22.30
N THR A 7 -12.45 4.79 22.31
CA THR A 7 -13.47 4.51 21.28
C THR A 7 -13.50 5.62 20.23
N THR A 8 -12.44 5.74 19.43
CA THR A 8 -12.30 6.83 18.46
C THR A 8 -12.56 6.38 17.01
N LYS A 9 -13.64 6.95 16.46
CA LYS A 9 -13.97 7.17 15.03
C LYS A 9 -14.76 6.09 14.26
N ALA A 10 -14.48 4.79 14.39
CA ALA A 10 -15.11 3.78 13.54
C ALA A 10 -16.65 3.71 13.68
N GLU A 11 -17.18 3.75 14.92
CA GLU A 11 -18.63 3.67 15.14
C GLU A 11 -19.40 4.94 14.74
N ARG A 12 -18.72 6.09 14.76
CA ARG A 12 -19.35 7.38 14.43
C ARG A 12 -19.56 7.51 12.92
N VAL A 13 -18.63 6.95 12.14
CA VAL A 13 -18.72 6.90 10.67
C VAL A 13 -19.89 6.02 10.24
N GLY A 14 -20.06 4.84 10.85
CA GLY A 14 -21.21 3.95 10.52
C GLY A 14 -22.57 4.60 10.78
N ARG A 15 -22.71 5.34 11.89
CA ARG A 15 -23.98 6.02 12.24
C ARG A 15 -24.22 7.30 11.43
N TRP A 16 -23.15 7.96 10.96
CA TRP A 16 -23.25 9.10 10.06
C TRP A 16 -23.56 8.64 8.64
N LEU A 17 -22.92 7.58 8.15
CA LEU A 17 -23.27 6.93 6.88
C LEU A 17 -24.72 6.46 6.87
N GLY A 18 -25.20 5.81 7.94
CA GLY A 18 -26.60 5.38 8.01
C GLY A 18 -27.62 6.53 7.98
N ARG A 19 -27.25 7.71 8.49
CA ARG A 19 -28.09 8.92 8.41
C ARG A 19 -27.99 9.61 7.05
N ALA A 20 -26.79 9.72 6.50
CA ALA A 20 -26.56 10.23 5.15
C ALA A 20 -27.28 9.36 4.11
N TRP A 21 -27.25 8.03 4.28
CA TRP A 21 -27.95 7.06 3.44
C TRP A 21 -29.46 7.23 3.51
N ARG A 22 -30.05 7.52 4.69
CA ARG A 22 -31.48 7.83 4.80
C ARG A 22 -31.85 9.18 4.16
N GLY A 23 -30.94 10.16 4.16
CA GLY A 23 -31.11 11.42 3.45
C GLY A 23 -31.10 11.23 1.93
N LEU A 24 -30.08 10.52 1.44
CA LEU A 24 -29.94 10.10 0.04
C LEU A 24 -31.12 9.24 -0.41
N ALA A 25 -31.53 8.22 0.35
CA ALA A 25 -32.67 7.36 0.01
C ALA A 25 -34.00 8.12 -0.02
N ARG A 26 -34.17 9.18 0.79
CA ARG A 26 -35.35 10.05 0.70
C ARG A 26 -35.28 10.99 -0.50
N GLN A 27 -34.10 11.49 -0.84
CA GLN A 27 -33.89 12.25 -2.08
C GLN A 27 -34.08 11.36 -3.31
N GLU A 28 -33.62 10.13 -3.28
CA GLU A 28 -33.88 9.12 -4.30
C GLU A 28 -35.36 8.79 -4.38
N ALA A 29 -36.06 8.56 -3.27
CA ALA A 29 -37.51 8.31 -3.29
C ALA A 29 -38.29 9.50 -3.87
N ARG A 30 -37.88 10.73 -3.53
CA ARG A 30 -38.50 11.95 -4.05
C ARG A 30 -38.14 12.21 -5.51
N ALA A 31 -36.90 11.89 -5.91
CA ALA A 31 -36.46 11.93 -7.30
C ALA A 31 -37.16 10.85 -8.11
N ILE A 32 -37.37 9.64 -7.58
CA ILE A 32 -38.10 8.54 -8.20
C ILE A 32 -39.58 8.90 -8.33
N GLN A 33 -40.21 9.50 -7.31
CA GLN A 33 -41.59 10.02 -7.44
C GLN A 33 -41.68 11.15 -8.48
N TRP A 34 -40.68 12.03 -8.52
CA TRP A 34 -40.62 13.10 -9.51
C TRP A 34 -40.32 12.59 -10.93
N LEU A 35 -39.48 11.56 -11.07
CA LEU A 35 -39.16 10.85 -12.32
C LEU A 35 -40.35 10.01 -12.80
N ALA A 36 -41.07 9.36 -11.88
CA ALA A 36 -42.30 8.64 -12.15
C ALA A 36 -43.41 9.60 -12.62
N GLY A 37 -43.49 10.79 -12.03
CA GLY A 37 -44.35 11.87 -12.51
C GLY A 37 -43.92 12.46 -13.87
N LYS A 38 -42.68 12.22 -14.31
CA LYS A 38 -42.13 12.67 -15.60
C LYS A 38 -42.10 11.59 -16.69
N GLY A 39 -42.51 10.35 -16.39
CA GLY A 39 -42.62 9.28 -17.38
C GLY A 39 -41.28 8.78 -17.93
N LEU A 40 -40.22 8.76 -17.12
CA LEU A 40 -38.92 8.26 -17.57
C LEU A 40 -38.98 6.74 -17.83
N PRO A 41 -38.76 6.29 -19.08
CA PRO A 41 -38.84 4.89 -19.42
C PRO A 41 -37.78 4.11 -18.64
N ALA A 42 -38.13 2.90 -18.18
CA ALA A 42 -37.29 2.05 -17.34
C ALA A 42 -35.84 1.86 -17.89
N GLY A 43 -35.65 2.03 -19.20
CA GLY A 43 -34.34 2.03 -19.84
C GLY A 43 -33.38 3.12 -19.33
N VAL A 44 -33.85 4.34 -19.07
CA VAL A 44 -33.00 5.44 -18.59
C VAL A 44 -32.56 5.19 -17.14
N ALA A 45 -33.45 4.70 -16.29
CA ALA A 45 -33.11 4.31 -14.93
C ALA A 45 -32.07 3.17 -14.91
N ARG A 46 -32.22 2.19 -15.82
CA ARG A 46 -31.26 1.09 -15.96
C ARG A 46 -29.88 1.59 -16.43
N LEU A 47 -29.85 2.51 -17.39
CA LEU A 47 -28.61 3.10 -17.88
C LEU A 47 -27.90 3.88 -16.77
N LEU A 48 -28.63 4.68 -16.01
CA LEU A 48 -28.07 5.43 -14.88
C LEU A 48 -27.49 4.50 -13.82
N PHE A 49 -28.19 3.41 -13.49
CA PHE A 49 -27.69 2.41 -12.56
C PHE A 49 -26.40 1.73 -13.06
N TRP A 50 -26.32 1.43 -14.35
CA TRP A 50 -25.10 0.91 -14.97
C TRP A 50 -23.93 1.90 -14.90
N ILE A 51 -24.19 3.19 -15.16
CA ILE A 51 -23.17 4.24 -15.03
C ILE A 51 -22.68 4.33 -13.59
N VAL A 52 -23.57 4.37 -12.60
CA VAL A 52 -23.20 4.39 -11.18
C VAL A 52 -22.35 3.17 -10.84
N LYS A 53 -22.76 1.98 -11.30
CA LYS A 53 -22.01 0.74 -11.08
C LYS A 53 -20.62 0.79 -11.70
N LEU A 54 -20.48 1.33 -12.92
CA LEU A 54 -19.21 1.52 -13.60
C LEU A 54 -18.31 2.51 -12.87
N VAL A 55 -18.87 3.64 -12.38
CA VAL A 55 -18.12 4.61 -11.59
C VAL A 55 -17.59 3.98 -10.30
N VAL A 56 -18.43 3.24 -9.58
CA VAL A 56 -18.01 2.51 -8.37
C VAL A 56 -16.90 1.51 -8.70
N PHE A 57 -17.03 0.75 -9.78
CA PHE A 57 -16.00 -0.16 -10.24
C PHE A 57 -14.69 0.55 -10.60
N GLY A 58 -14.77 1.69 -11.30
CA GLY A 58 -13.61 2.49 -11.68
C GLY A 58 -12.88 3.05 -10.46
N VAL A 59 -13.62 3.58 -9.48
CA VAL A 59 -13.04 4.06 -8.21
C VAL A 59 -12.38 2.92 -7.43
N LEU A 60 -13.02 1.76 -7.38
CA LEU A 60 -12.48 0.59 -6.67
C LEU A 60 -11.20 0.09 -7.34
N LEU A 61 -11.19 -0.02 -8.67
CA LEU A 61 -10.01 -0.40 -9.45
C LEU A 61 -8.89 0.62 -9.30
N TYR A 62 -9.21 1.91 -9.31
CA TYR A 62 -8.25 2.98 -9.09
C TYR A 62 -7.62 2.89 -7.69
N ALA A 63 -8.42 2.68 -6.65
CA ALA A 63 -7.92 2.49 -5.29
C ALA A 63 -7.03 1.24 -5.17
N ALA A 64 -7.45 0.13 -5.77
CA ALA A 64 -6.67 -1.11 -5.80
C ALA A 64 -5.34 -0.92 -6.55
N PHE A 65 -5.36 -0.22 -7.69
CA PHE A 65 -4.17 0.12 -8.47
C PHE A 65 -3.20 0.99 -7.65
N TRP A 66 -3.70 2.00 -6.95
CA TRP A 66 -2.89 2.81 -6.04
C TRP A 66 -2.26 1.99 -4.92
N LEU A 67 -3.05 1.13 -4.26
CA LEU A 67 -2.53 0.24 -3.22
C LEU A 67 -1.45 -0.70 -3.78
N ALA A 68 -1.65 -1.27 -4.97
CA ALA A 68 -0.67 -2.10 -5.63
C ALA A 68 0.61 -1.33 -5.93
N LEU A 69 0.51 -0.08 -6.40
CA LEU A 69 1.66 0.78 -6.68
C LEU A 69 2.44 1.14 -5.41
N LEU A 70 1.74 1.48 -4.33
CA LEU A 70 2.35 1.72 -3.02
C LEU A 70 3.03 0.46 -2.47
N LEU A 71 2.39 -0.70 -2.62
CA LEU A 71 2.96 -1.98 -2.20
C LEU A 71 4.20 -2.33 -3.01
N ALA A 72 4.16 -2.18 -4.34
CA ALA A 72 5.30 -2.38 -5.21
C ALA A 72 6.46 -1.45 -4.82
N PHE A 73 6.18 -0.18 -4.55
CA PHE A 73 7.18 0.77 -4.09
C PHE A 73 7.79 0.34 -2.75
N ALA A 74 6.96 -0.10 -1.79
CA ALA A 74 7.44 -0.61 -0.51
C ALA A 74 8.31 -1.86 -0.66
N LEU A 75 7.93 -2.79 -1.56
CA LEU A 75 8.74 -3.97 -1.87
C LEU A 75 10.09 -3.59 -2.50
N ILE A 76 10.09 -2.65 -3.44
CA ILE A 76 11.33 -2.15 -4.06
C ILE A 76 12.22 -1.48 -3.01
N ALA A 77 11.65 -0.63 -2.14
CA ALA A 77 12.39 0.02 -1.08
C ALA A 77 12.97 -1.00 -0.08
N ALA A 78 12.17 -1.99 0.34
CA ALA A 78 12.64 -3.05 1.23
C ALA A 78 13.72 -3.92 0.58
N TRP A 79 13.58 -4.21 -0.73
CA TRP A 79 14.59 -4.93 -1.49
C TRP A 79 15.88 -4.12 -1.61
N LEU A 80 15.79 -2.81 -1.85
CA LEU A 80 16.96 -1.92 -1.91
C LEU A 80 17.67 -1.80 -0.56
N VAL A 81 16.94 -1.66 0.55
CA VAL A 81 17.56 -1.65 1.89
C VAL A 81 18.26 -2.98 2.16
N ARG A 82 17.59 -4.09 1.88
CA ARG A 82 18.20 -5.42 2.05
C ARG A 82 19.42 -5.61 1.15
N ASN A 83 19.39 -5.13 -0.09
CA ASN A 83 20.54 -5.23 -0.99
C ASN A 83 21.66 -4.26 -0.62
N ALA A 84 21.33 -3.08 -0.09
CA ALA A 84 22.31 -2.13 0.43
C ALA A 84 23.03 -2.70 1.67
N ASP A 85 22.32 -3.39 2.56
CA ASP A 85 22.95 -4.12 3.68
C ASP A 85 23.88 -5.24 3.17
N LEU A 86 23.53 -5.89 2.04
CA LEU A 86 24.39 -6.89 1.39
C LEU A 86 25.59 -6.27 0.65
N ASP A 87 25.45 -5.06 0.11
CA ASP A 87 26.56 -4.30 -0.49
C ASP A 87 27.46 -3.67 0.60
N GLU A 88 26.91 -3.38 1.79
CA GLU A 88 27.66 -3.00 3.00
C GLU A 88 28.40 -4.18 3.64
N GLU A 89 27.97 -5.43 3.39
CA GLU A 89 28.85 -6.61 3.41
C GLU A 89 29.88 -6.49 2.28
N LYS A 90 30.78 -5.53 2.47
CA LYS A 90 31.81 -5.09 1.56
C LYS A 90 32.55 -6.32 1.06
N GLN A 91 32.32 -6.65 -0.21
CA GLN A 91 32.96 -7.81 -0.83
C GLN A 91 34.47 -7.71 -0.63
N PRO A 92 35.16 -8.85 -0.48
CA PRO A 92 36.58 -8.87 -0.24
C PRO A 92 37.33 -8.14 -1.36
N GLU A 93 37.87 -6.97 -1.03
CA GLU A 93 38.48 -6.06 -1.99
C GLU A 93 40.00 -6.13 -1.86
N LEU A 94 40.68 -6.11 -3.02
CA LEU A 94 42.12 -5.97 -3.10
C LEU A 94 42.49 -4.53 -2.73
N ARG A 95 43.10 -4.34 -1.57
CA ARG A 95 43.52 -3.03 -1.06
C ARG A 95 44.88 -3.13 -0.38
N ASP A 96 45.52 -1.99 -0.20
CA ASP A 96 46.75 -1.89 0.58
C ASP A 96 46.39 -1.50 2.02
N GLY A 97 46.17 -2.52 2.85
CA GLY A 97 45.76 -2.37 4.25
C GLY A 97 46.93 -2.47 5.23
N HIS A 98 46.63 -2.61 6.51
CA HIS A 98 47.66 -2.57 7.57
C HIS A 98 48.74 -3.65 7.43
N SER A 99 48.43 -4.78 6.78
CA SER A 99 49.35 -5.89 6.54
C SER A 99 49.87 -5.95 5.09
N GLY A 100 49.80 -4.82 4.36
CA GLY A 100 50.27 -4.68 2.97
C GLY A 100 49.24 -5.10 1.91
N ALA A 101 49.62 -5.08 0.64
CA ALA A 101 48.70 -5.38 -0.46
C ALA A 101 48.16 -6.82 -0.38
N GLY A 102 46.84 -6.96 -0.32
CA GLY A 102 46.16 -8.24 -0.19
C GLY A 102 44.65 -8.11 -0.34
N VAL A 103 43.95 -9.25 -0.28
CA VAL A 103 42.49 -9.27 -0.23
C VAL A 103 42.06 -9.17 1.23
N TYR A 104 41.26 -8.15 1.54
CA TYR A 104 40.80 -7.85 2.89
C TYR A 104 39.29 -8.09 3.02
N ASP A 105 38.90 -8.70 4.12
CA ASP A 105 37.49 -8.82 4.54
C ASP A 105 36.98 -7.49 5.13
N LYS A 106 35.66 -7.39 5.35
CA LYS A 106 34.97 -6.21 5.92
C LYS A 106 35.51 -5.80 7.29
N ASP A 107 36.07 -6.74 8.05
CA ASP A 107 36.65 -6.53 9.39
C ASP A 107 38.16 -6.17 9.33
N ASP A 108 38.67 -5.80 8.14
CA ASP A 108 40.07 -5.43 7.85
C ASP A 108 41.10 -6.56 8.07
N TRP A 109 40.63 -7.81 8.07
CA TRP A 109 41.46 -9.02 8.12
C TRP A 109 41.86 -9.47 6.72
N ARG A 110 43.14 -9.82 6.50
CA ARG A 110 43.60 -10.44 5.25
C ARG A 110 43.11 -11.89 5.17
N ILE A 111 42.40 -12.21 4.10
CA ILE A 111 41.90 -13.57 3.82
C ILE A 111 42.81 -14.38 2.89
N ASP A 112 43.79 -13.72 2.27
CA ASP A 112 44.75 -14.32 1.33
C ASP A 112 46.01 -14.89 2.02
N LEU A 113 46.07 -14.81 3.35
CA LEU A 113 47.14 -15.46 4.10
C LEU A 113 46.75 -16.92 4.27
N GLY A 114 47.28 -17.78 3.38
CA GLY A 114 47.20 -19.23 3.57
C GLY A 114 47.66 -19.60 4.98
N ASP A 115 46.91 -20.50 5.61
CA ASP A 115 47.18 -20.95 6.97
C ASP A 115 48.64 -21.43 7.07
N PRO A 116 49.49 -20.78 7.88
CA PRO A 116 50.87 -21.21 8.04
C PRO A 116 50.99 -22.61 8.67
N ASP A 117 49.89 -23.16 9.19
CA ASP A 117 49.81 -24.47 9.82
C ASP A 117 49.11 -25.54 8.96
N ASP A 118 48.74 -25.26 7.70
CA ASP A 118 48.25 -26.28 6.74
C ASP A 118 49.43 -26.80 5.89
N PRO A 119 49.88 -28.07 6.07
CA PRO A 119 51.11 -28.61 5.49
C PRO A 119 51.05 -28.93 3.97
#